data_AF-A0A7Y2PFE6-F1
#
_entry.id   AF-A0A7Y2PFE6-F1
#
_cell.length_a   1.000
_cell.length_b   1.000
_cell.length_c   1.000
_cell.angle_alpha   90.00
_cell.angle_beta   90.00
_cell.angle_gamma   90.00
#
_symmetry.space_group_name_H-M   'P 1'
#
loop_
_entity.id
_entity.type
_entity.pdbx_description
1 polymer ?
#
loop_
_entity_poly.entity_id
_entity_poly.type
_entity_poly.pdbx_seq_one_letter_code
_entity_poly.pdbx_strand_id
1 'polypeptide(L)' 'MSHVTRVKFTIKETADGVPYLHMEALDDIPNFPPEPPAFDLPPGTDMAKAEEIAAYLNQNLAGFRPEPHLKTYGFQPMR' A
#
# COMPACT_ATOMS: atom_id res chain seq x y z
N MET A 1 -18.36 -11.84 -5.44
CA MET A 1 -17.53 -11.00 -6.34
C MET A 1 -16.18 -10.83 -5.65
N SER A 2 -15.09 -11.17 -6.33
CA SER A 2 -13.72 -11.03 -5.81
C SER A 2 -13.35 -9.55 -5.85
N HIS A 3 -13.38 -8.86 -4.72
CA HIS A 3 -12.83 -7.51 -4.63
C HIS A 3 -11.31 -7.62 -4.79
N VAL A 4 -10.84 -7.46 -6.03
CA VAL A 4 -9.41 -7.26 -6.27
C VAL A 4 -9.12 -5.87 -5.77
N THR A 5 -8.76 -5.74 -4.50
CA THR A 5 -8.33 -4.49 -3.89
C THR A 5 -7.04 -4.04 -4.61
N ARG A 6 -7.15 -3.21 -5.64
CA ARG A 6 -5.98 -2.70 -6.39
C ARG A 6 -5.42 -1.48 -5.68
N VAL A 7 -4.38 -1.69 -4.89
CA VAL A 7 -3.53 -0.63 -4.33
C VAL A 7 -2.33 -0.43 -5.25
N LYS A 8 -1.87 0.82 -5.40
CA LYS A 8 -0.62 1.18 -6.08
C LYS A 8 0.21 2.11 -5.20
N PHE A 9 1.52 1.91 -5.18
CA PHE A 9 2.46 2.87 -4.63
C PHE A 9 2.93 3.85 -5.73
N THR A 10 2.93 5.12 -5.40
CA THR A 10 3.36 6.24 -6.26
C THR A 10 4.43 7.04 -5.55
N ILE A 11 5.30 7.72 -6.30
CA ILE A 11 6.27 8.65 -5.73
C ILE A 11 5.71 10.06 -5.87
N LYS A 12 5.76 10.79 -4.77
CA LYS A 12 5.44 12.21 -4.71
C LYS A 12 6.64 12.95 -4.15
N GLU A 13 6.71 14.24 -4.43
CA GLU A 13 7.80 15.11 -4.02
C GLU A 13 7.26 16.15 -3.05
N THR A 14 7.99 16.39 -1.96
CA THR A 14 7.71 17.50 -1.04
C THR A 14 8.17 18.82 -1.65
N ALA A 15 7.78 19.95 -1.06
CA ALA A 15 8.23 21.27 -1.51
C ALA A 15 9.77 21.45 -1.47
N ASP A 16 10.46 20.66 -0.63
CA ASP A 16 11.91 20.68 -0.45
C ASP A 16 12.66 19.73 -1.40
N GLY A 17 11.95 19.10 -2.35
CA GLY A 17 12.53 18.17 -3.32
C GLY A 17 12.82 16.78 -2.78
N VAL A 18 12.31 16.45 -1.59
CA VAL A 18 12.48 15.12 -0.98
C VAL A 18 11.38 14.19 -1.49
N PRO A 19 11.73 13.05 -2.12
CA PRO A 19 10.75 12.07 -2.56
C PRO A 19 10.19 11.28 -1.37
N TYR A 20 8.90 10.99 -1.44
CA TYR A 20 8.19 10.11 -0.51
C TYR A 20 7.26 9.17 -1.27
N LEU A 21 6.94 8.06 -0.63
CA LEU A 21 6.13 7.00 -1.22
C LEU A 21 4.69 7.13 -0.74
N HIS A 22 3.75 7.27 -1.67
CA HIS A 22 2.33 7.48 -1.39
C HIS A 22 1.51 6.28 -1.87
N MET A 23 0.68 5.73 -1.00
CA MET A 23 -0.22 4.63 -1.32
C MET A 23 -1.51 5.17 -1.96
N GLU A 24 -2.00 4.56 -3.03
CA GLU A 24 -3.22 4.99 -3.72
C GLU A 24 -4.14 3.79 -3.98
N ALA A 25 -5.42 3.97 -3.73
CA ALA A 25 -6.46 3.02 -4.12
C ALA A 25 -6.87 3.28 -5.57
N LEU A 26 -6.81 2.25 -6.42
CA LEU A 26 -7.26 2.31 -7.81
C LEU A 26 -8.74 1.91 -7.97
N ASP A 27 -9.30 1.25 -6.96
CA ASP A 27 -10.70 0.86 -6.89
C ASP A 27 -11.35 1.47 -5.64
N ASP A 28 -12.68 1.52 -5.63
CA ASP A 28 -13.45 1.87 -4.44
C ASP A 28 -13.35 0.72 -3.43
N ILE A 29 -12.51 0.91 -2.41
CA ILE A 29 -12.22 -0.08 -1.38
C ILE A 29 -13.01 0.32 -0.12
N PRO A 30 -13.97 -0.50 0.32
CA PRO A 30 -14.72 -0.23 1.55
C PRO A 30 -13.78 -0.06 2.74
N ASN A 31 -13.95 1.02 3.50
CA ASN A 31 -13.11 1.39 4.65
C ASN A 31 -11.65 1.73 4.32
N PHE A 32 -11.32 2.03 3.06
CA PHE A 32 -10.01 2.60 2.75
C PHE A 32 -9.92 4.02 3.34
N PRO A 33 -8.82 4.36 4.02
CA PRO A 33 -8.71 5.67 4.64
C PRO A 33 -8.75 6.77 3.56
N PRO A 34 -9.50 7.87 3.81
CA PRO A 34 -9.60 8.98 2.86
C PRO A 34 -8.25 9.68 2.66
N GLU A 35 -7.36 9.57 3.64
CA GLU A 35 -5.95 9.97 3.56
C GLU A 35 -5.10 8.69 3.59
N PRO A 36 -4.67 8.19 2.43
CA PRO A 36 -3.84 7.01 2.36
C PRO A 36 -2.48 7.27 3.05
N PRO A 37 -1.84 6.23 3.61
CA PRO A 37 -0.55 6.40 4.25
C PRO A 37 0.53 6.83 3.24
N ALA A 38 1.34 7.79 3.68
CA ALA A 38 2.59 8.17 3.06
C ALA A 38 3.76 7.59 3.87
N PHE A 39 4.84 7.21 3.19
CA PHE A 39 6.03 6.63 3.78
C PHE A 39 7.24 7.46 3.36
N ASP A 40 8.01 7.89 4.35
CA ASP A 40 9.28 8.56 4.12
C ASP A 40 10.30 7.56 3.57
N LEU A 41 11.11 8.02 2.62
CA LEU A 41 12.23 7.25 2.09
C LEU A 41 13.49 7.56 2.90
N PRO A 42 14.47 6.63 2.96
CA PRO A 42 15.73 6.88 3.64
C PRO A 42 16.41 8.16 3.16
N PRO A 43 17.10 8.91 4.04
CA PRO A 43 17.80 10.12 3.65
C PRO A 43 18.86 9.83 2.58
N GLY A 44 18.92 10.68 1.54
CA GLY A 44 19.78 10.47 0.38
C GLY A 44 19.18 9.59 -0.72
N THR A 45 17.92 9.17 -0.58
CA THR A 45 17.17 8.53 -1.67
C THR A 45 16.87 9.56 -2.76
N ASP A 46 17.40 9.35 -3.96
CA ASP A 46 17.06 10.14 -5.13
C ASP A 46 15.75 9.65 -5.79
N MET A 47 15.24 10.41 -6.76
CA MET A 47 14.01 10.06 -7.48
C MET A 47 14.12 8.72 -8.20
N ALA A 48 15.28 8.41 -8.80
CA ALA A 48 15.48 7.13 -9.50
C ALA A 48 15.38 5.94 -8.53
N LYS A 49 15.95 6.06 -7.33
CA LYS A 49 15.88 5.04 -6.30
C LYS A 49 14.49 4.94 -5.69
N ALA A 50 13.81 6.08 -5.53
CA ALA A 50 12.41 6.11 -5.10
C ALA A 50 11.52 5.33 -6.11
N GLU A 51 11.70 5.56 -7.41
CA GLU A 51 10.99 4.85 -8.47
C GLU A 51 11.27 3.34 -8.46
N GLU A 52 12.52 2.93 -8.26
CA GLU A 52 12.87 1.51 -8.08
C GLU A 52 12.11 0.88 -6.91
N ILE A 53 12.04 1.58 -5.76
CA ILE A 53 11.34 1.10 -4.57
C ILE A 53 9.84 0.96 -4.87
N ALA A 54 9.22 1.97 -5.49
CA ALA A 54 7.81 1.90 -5.87
C ALA A 54 7.53 0.78 -6.88
N ALA A 55 8.40 0.59 -7.86
CA ALA A 55 8.28 -0.50 -8.84
C ALA A 55 8.36 -1.87 -8.14
N TYR A 56 9.33 -2.06 -7.25
CA TYR A 56 9.48 -3.28 -6.46
C TYR A 56 8.24 -3.55 -5.61
N LEU A 57 7.74 -2.54 -4.88
CA LEU A 57 6.54 -2.71 -4.04
C LEU A 57 5.29 -3.02 -4.86
N ASN A 58 5.11 -2.38 -6.02
CA ASN A 58 4.00 -2.65 -6.93
C ASN A 58 4.06 -4.07 -7.53
N GLN A 59 5.25 -4.56 -7.86
CA GLN A 59 5.44 -5.94 -8.32
C GLN A 59 5.08 -6.96 -7.22
N ASN A 60 5.46 -6.68 -5.96
CA ASN A 60 5.11 -7.54 -4.83
C ASN A 60 3.61 -7.46 -4.48
N LEU A 61 2.99 -6.28 -4.61
CA LEU A 61 1.54 -6.09 -4.46
C LEU A 61 0.73 -6.87 -5.49
N ALA A 62 1.22 -7.05 -6.71
CA ALA A 62 0.55 -7.92 -7.69
C ALA A 62 0.42 -9.37 -7.20
N GLY A 63 1.28 -9.79 -6.27
CA GLY A 63 1.17 -11.06 -5.53
C GLY A 63 0.23 -10.99 -4.32
N PHE A 64 -0.12 -9.79 -3.82
CA PHE A 64 -1.03 -9.60 -2.69
C PHE A 64 -2.49 -9.68 -3.16
N ARG A 65 -3.08 -10.87 -3.05
CA ARG A 65 -4.54 -11.04 -3.07
C ARG A 65 -5.02 -10.99 -1.62
N PRO A 66 -5.82 -10.00 -1.20
CA PRO A 66 -6.55 -10.15 0.05
C PRO A 66 -7.46 -11.37 -0.12
N GLU A 67 -7.17 -12.47 0.58
CA GLU A 67 -8.04 -13.63 0.56
C GLU A 67 -9.47 -13.20 0.92
N PRO A 68 -10.52 -13.73 0.27
CA PRO A 68 -11.90 -13.42 0.64
C PRO A 68 -12.35 -14.06 1.97
N HIS A 69 -11.43 -14.51 2.84
CA HIS A 69 -11.78 -15.35 4.00
C HIS A 69 -10.98 -15.03 5.27
N LEU A 70 -11.15 -13.84 5.84
CA LEU A 70 -11.22 -13.76 7.30
C LEU A 70 -12.60 -14.31 7.71
N LYS A 71 -12.72 -15.65 7.79
CA LYS A 71 -13.68 -16.21 8.75
C LYS A 71 -13.21 -15.72 10.11
N THR A 72 -14.07 -14.96 10.77
CA THR A 72 -14.08 -14.70 12.21
C THR A 72 -13.28 -15.76 12.97
N TYR A 73 -12.14 -15.37 13.55
CA TYR A 73 -11.54 -16.16 14.62
C TYR A 73 -12.56 -16.19 15.75
N GLY A 74 -13.32 -17.28 15.82
CA GLY A 74 -14.19 -17.57 16.95
C GLY A 74 -13.30 -17.64 18.18
N PHE A 75 -13.50 -16.73 19.12
CA PHE A 75 -13.06 -16.92 20.49
C PHE A 75 -13.67 -18.25 20.97
N GLN A 76 -12.85 -19.28 21.11
CA GLN A 76 -13.21 -20.48 21.87
C GLN A 76 -13.01 -20.14 23.36
N PRO A 77 -14.07 -20.06 24.19
CA PRO A 77 -13.86 -20.10 25.62
C PRO A 77 -13.35 -21.50 25.96
N MET A 78 -12.17 -21.59 26.57
CA MET A 78 -11.70 -22.84 27.18
C MET A 78 -12.72 -23.30 28.22
N ARG A 79 -13.15 -24.55 28.13
CA ARG A 79 -13.83 -25.28 29.20
C ARG A 79 -12.82 -26.16 29.92
#